data_AF-A0AAV6UUC6-F1
#
_entry.id   AF-A0AAV6UUC6-F1
#
_cell.length_a   1.000
_cell.length_b   1.000
_cell.length_c   1.000
_cell.angle_alpha   90.00
_cell.angle_beta   90.00
_cell.angle_gamma   90.00
#
_symmetry.space_group_name_H-M   'P 1'
#
loop_
_entity.id
_entity.type
_entity.pdbx_description
1 polymer ?
#
loop_
_entity_poly.entity_id
_entity_poly.type
_entity_poly.pdbx_seq_one_letter_code
_entity_poly.pdbx_strand_id
1 'polypeptide(L)'
;MPSRCVVPGCKGNYDNGPVVKVFQFPKDENLRKKWEAAIPRSNLKVINSSKVCELHFHASDIQTTVEIYDERRMETVAMPLDRVRLKKNAVPSIFPNCPAYLSKNLPCREDPQEKRMRLETLQLRTALQQSIRDSEAEDKKQKFHTYTEFQACLDSNTTSPCWTVLKKEDCIYFLLVDLKAAPIIQASVIVDSNLCLKVNFGSSKLEVFAEQKLPMIINDLRVLKKILDDIEDVFTTTNIESNIINVLTELLQDLAKAHPDEELVINNVIEQLSLISSKKTRRRYNAQTLIFSALLFSISPHAYKFIRHSGHIIVPHPSTLRKLTASFNTNPHYEQFSDNFLSYAKEKFNTLLSHERHVTLMVDEIHIKPFFDFKGGNVVGASYEGTAAATSAFVFMIQSILSSYKDVVHIMPVYTITADALHLFIKKVIIGLEDIGFSVIGVVTDNNSINRKAMSMFSVPPNLNIVFPHPNQVISNSCRNVRPLFYIIDPVHILKCIRNNWVNQRNHNLCMHYPDYKTTTEYLQKDIQTPSTSNDSSDQNQQQQVPLKSASFHILRRLHEIEKNSFVKYSYSLSYKALHPTSLEKQNVKLALQVFNEYLPSALRKLGKYILYHIMKKRQNIFS
;
A
#
# COMPACT_ATOMS: atom_id res chain seq x y z
N MET A 1 -33.21 29.87 -86.19
CA MET A 1 -34.58 29.46 -86.58
C MET A 1 -34.88 28.10 -85.97
N PRO A 2 -36.09 27.87 -85.40
CA PRO A 2 -36.44 26.57 -84.84
C PRO A 2 -36.47 25.50 -85.94
N SER A 3 -35.95 24.29 -85.65
CA SER A 3 -35.93 23.20 -86.63
C SER A 3 -37.35 22.69 -86.88
N ARG A 4 -37.72 22.59 -88.17
CA ARG A 4 -39.01 22.09 -88.63
C ARG A 4 -39.09 20.56 -88.51
N CYS A 5 -40.28 20.04 -88.22
CA CYS A 5 -40.51 18.59 -88.13
C CYS A 5 -40.43 17.92 -89.52
N VAL A 6 -39.78 16.76 -89.62
CA VAL A 6 -39.59 16.02 -90.88
C VAL A 6 -40.78 15.12 -91.26
N VAL A 7 -41.70 14.88 -90.33
CA VAL A 7 -42.85 13.99 -90.49
C VAL A 7 -43.84 14.59 -91.51
N PRO A 8 -44.30 13.82 -92.52
CA PRO A 8 -45.26 14.30 -93.51
C PRO A 8 -46.53 14.88 -92.89
N GLY A 9 -46.99 16.01 -93.43
CA GLY A 9 -48.20 16.69 -92.96
C GLY A 9 -48.05 17.42 -91.62
N CYS A 10 -46.95 17.27 -90.89
CA CYS A 10 -46.74 17.98 -89.62
C CYS A 10 -46.32 19.44 -89.87
N LYS A 11 -47.01 20.39 -89.22
CA LYS A 11 -46.70 21.84 -89.26
C LYS A 11 -45.90 22.34 -88.05
N GLY A 12 -45.36 21.46 -87.21
CA GLY A 12 -44.57 21.87 -86.03
C GLY A 12 -43.36 22.73 -86.40
N ASN A 13 -43.25 23.91 -85.76
CA ASN A 13 -42.23 24.94 -85.99
C ASN A 13 -42.21 25.54 -87.43
N TYR A 14 -43.31 25.44 -88.19
CA TYR A 14 -43.54 26.25 -89.39
C TYR A 14 -44.21 27.59 -89.02
N ASP A 15 -44.13 28.58 -89.91
CA ASP A 15 -44.54 29.97 -89.62
C ASP A 15 -46.01 30.09 -89.14
N ASN A 16 -46.89 29.17 -89.57
CA ASN A 16 -48.31 29.08 -89.16
C ASN A 16 -48.62 27.82 -88.33
N GLY A 17 -47.65 27.24 -87.61
CA GLY A 17 -47.82 26.01 -86.84
C GLY A 17 -47.45 26.13 -85.36
N PRO A 18 -47.76 25.11 -84.53
CA PRO A 18 -47.46 25.15 -83.10
C PRO A 18 -45.95 25.12 -82.84
N VAL A 19 -45.53 25.87 -81.81
CA VAL A 19 -44.16 25.79 -81.27
C VAL A 19 -44.05 24.51 -80.47
N VAL A 20 -43.19 23.60 -80.91
CA VAL A 20 -43.06 22.25 -80.35
C VAL A 20 -41.60 21.90 -80.12
N LYS A 21 -41.35 21.10 -79.07
CA LYS A 21 -40.01 20.54 -78.82
C LYS A 21 -39.69 19.52 -79.91
N VAL A 22 -38.46 19.55 -80.39
CA VAL A 22 -37.99 18.69 -81.48
C VAL A 22 -36.80 17.86 -81.03
N PHE A 23 -36.85 16.58 -81.38
CA PHE A 23 -35.83 15.60 -81.05
C PHE A 23 -35.04 15.23 -82.31
N GLN A 24 -33.73 15.03 -82.13
CA GLN A 24 -32.86 14.53 -83.18
C GLN A 24 -33.03 13.02 -83.32
N PHE A 25 -32.80 12.50 -84.53
CA PHE A 25 -32.69 11.06 -84.72
C PHE A 25 -31.62 10.47 -83.79
N PRO A 26 -31.87 9.30 -83.20
CA PRO A 26 -30.91 8.62 -82.34
C PRO A 26 -29.57 8.36 -83.04
N LYS A 27 -28.48 8.40 -82.27
CA LYS A 27 -27.15 7.98 -82.76
C LYS A 27 -27.03 6.47 -82.92
N ASP A 28 -27.82 5.70 -82.16
CA ASP A 28 -27.89 4.24 -82.27
C ASP A 28 -28.52 3.85 -83.60
N GLU A 29 -27.77 3.10 -84.42
CA GLU A 29 -28.19 2.68 -85.76
C GLU A 29 -29.49 1.86 -85.75
N ASN A 30 -29.68 1.01 -84.74
CA ASN A 30 -30.87 0.15 -84.67
C ASN A 30 -32.12 0.96 -84.36
N LEU A 31 -32.03 1.90 -83.41
CA LEU A 31 -33.14 2.77 -83.06
C LEU A 31 -33.42 3.80 -84.16
N ARG A 32 -32.37 4.30 -84.83
CA ARG A 32 -32.49 5.18 -85.99
C ARG A 32 -33.23 4.51 -87.14
N LYS A 33 -32.89 3.25 -87.49
CA LYS A 33 -33.62 2.46 -88.49
C LYS A 33 -35.09 2.27 -88.12
N LYS A 34 -35.40 2.08 -86.83
CA LYS A 34 -36.79 2.00 -86.34
C LYS A 34 -37.55 3.31 -86.53
N TRP A 35 -36.91 4.47 -86.32
CA TRP A 35 -37.53 5.77 -86.58
C TRP A 35 -37.75 6.01 -88.07
N GLU A 36 -36.76 5.68 -88.91
CA GLU A 36 -36.86 5.79 -90.36
C GLU A 36 -37.99 4.91 -90.92
N ALA A 37 -38.13 3.69 -90.41
CA ALA A 37 -39.22 2.78 -90.80
C ALA A 37 -40.60 3.22 -90.26
N ALA A 38 -40.65 3.88 -89.10
CA ALA A 38 -41.90 4.31 -88.49
C ALA A 38 -42.50 5.55 -89.16
N ILE A 39 -41.67 6.45 -89.70
CA ILE A 39 -42.15 7.67 -90.34
C ILE A 39 -42.70 7.36 -91.74
N PRO A 40 -44.00 7.63 -92.03
CA PRO A 40 -44.64 7.21 -93.26
C PRO A 40 -44.29 8.12 -94.45
N ARG A 41 -43.02 8.11 -94.89
CA ARG A 41 -42.50 8.91 -96.01
C ARG A 41 -41.64 8.05 -96.94
N SER A 42 -42.13 7.80 -98.15
CA SER A 42 -41.54 6.85 -99.12
C SER A 42 -40.09 7.15 -99.55
N ASN A 43 -39.65 8.42 -99.54
CA ASN A 43 -38.30 8.85 -99.94
C ASN A 43 -37.58 9.67 -98.84
N LEU A 44 -37.64 9.22 -97.58
CA LEU A 44 -37.01 9.94 -96.46
C LEU A 44 -35.47 9.81 -96.49
N LYS A 45 -34.77 10.86 -96.89
CA LYS A 45 -33.32 11.00 -96.67
C LYS A 45 -33.06 11.75 -95.37
N VAL A 46 -32.63 11.04 -94.32
CA VAL A 46 -32.31 11.65 -93.01
C VAL A 46 -30.95 12.35 -93.07
N ILE A 47 -30.98 13.68 -92.94
CA ILE A 47 -29.80 14.54 -92.81
C ILE A 47 -29.65 15.03 -91.37
N ASN A 48 -28.50 15.60 -90.99
CA ASN A 48 -28.26 16.04 -89.60
C ASN A 48 -29.27 17.10 -89.10
N SER A 49 -29.92 17.83 -90.01
CA SER A 49 -30.98 18.79 -89.70
C SER A 49 -32.38 18.17 -89.60
N SER A 50 -32.57 16.89 -89.90
CA SER A 50 -33.84 16.20 -89.76
C SER A 50 -34.18 16.00 -88.27
N LYS A 51 -35.34 16.52 -87.85
CA LYS A 51 -35.85 16.41 -86.47
C LYS A 51 -37.32 15.96 -86.48
N VAL A 52 -37.75 15.29 -85.41
CA VAL A 52 -39.15 14.87 -85.19
C VAL A 52 -39.67 15.59 -83.95
N CYS A 53 -40.87 16.18 -84.00
CA CYS A 53 -41.43 16.89 -82.85
C CYS A 53 -42.08 15.96 -81.82
N GLU A 54 -42.28 16.49 -80.61
CA GLU A 54 -42.87 15.78 -79.48
C GLU A 54 -44.29 15.25 -79.72
N LEU A 55 -45.03 15.86 -80.64
CA LEU A 55 -46.39 15.42 -81.02
C LEU A 55 -46.45 13.99 -81.60
N HIS A 56 -45.31 13.44 -82.04
CA HIS A 56 -45.24 12.11 -82.61
C HIS A 56 -44.86 11.01 -81.61
N PHE A 57 -44.61 11.38 -80.35
CA PHE A 57 -44.26 10.47 -79.26
C PHE A 57 -45.37 10.46 -78.20
N HIS A 58 -45.49 9.35 -77.47
CA HIS A 58 -46.40 9.30 -76.33
C HIS A 58 -45.83 10.11 -75.16
N ALA A 59 -46.68 10.72 -74.33
CA ALA A 59 -46.24 11.51 -73.18
C ALA A 59 -45.33 10.70 -72.21
N SER A 60 -45.56 9.39 -72.09
CA SER A 60 -44.72 8.48 -71.28
C SER A 60 -43.30 8.29 -71.80
N ASP A 61 -43.07 8.54 -73.09
CA ASP A 61 -41.77 8.40 -73.74
C ASP A 61 -40.93 9.68 -73.62
N ILE A 62 -41.58 10.78 -73.21
CA ILE A 62 -40.97 12.08 -73.01
C ILE A 62 -40.60 12.22 -71.53
N GLN A 63 -39.30 12.24 -71.24
CA GLN A 63 -38.79 12.43 -69.89
C GLN A 63 -38.64 13.92 -69.58
N THR A 64 -39.45 14.40 -68.64
CA THR A 64 -39.47 15.79 -68.17
C THR A 64 -38.87 15.97 -66.76
N THR A 65 -38.77 14.90 -65.97
CA THR A 65 -38.23 14.91 -64.59
C THR A 65 -37.17 13.81 -64.38
N VAL A 66 -36.29 14.01 -63.40
CA VAL A 66 -35.32 13.03 -62.89
C VAL A 66 -35.50 12.91 -61.38
N GLU A 67 -35.50 11.69 -60.86
CA GLU A 67 -35.53 11.40 -59.43
C GLU A 67 -34.09 11.38 -58.88
N ILE A 68 -33.82 12.17 -57.85
CA ILE A 68 -32.53 12.26 -57.16
C ILE A 68 -32.74 11.92 -55.69
N TYR A 69 -31.90 11.04 -55.13
CA TYR A 69 -31.95 10.67 -53.72
C TYR A 69 -31.17 11.69 -52.87
N ASP A 70 -31.82 12.30 -51.88
CA ASP A 70 -31.21 13.23 -50.93
C ASP A 70 -30.77 12.47 -49.66
N GLU A 71 -29.47 12.22 -49.53
CA GLU A 71 -28.88 11.46 -48.41
C GLU A 71 -29.09 12.12 -47.04
N ARG A 72 -29.26 13.46 -46.97
CA ARG A 72 -29.48 14.15 -45.68
C ARG A 72 -30.90 14.01 -45.17
N ARG A 73 -31.86 13.89 -46.08
CA ARG A 73 -33.29 13.72 -45.77
C ARG A 73 -33.76 12.28 -45.85
N MET A 74 -32.93 11.40 -46.42
CA MET A 74 -33.29 10.01 -46.77
C MET A 74 -34.59 9.92 -47.57
N GLU A 75 -34.74 10.82 -48.56
CA GLU A 75 -35.95 10.90 -49.40
C GLU A 75 -35.57 11.11 -50.87
N THR A 76 -36.32 10.50 -51.79
CA THR A 76 -36.14 10.69 -53.24
C THR A 76 -36.99 11.87 -53.72
N VAL A 77 -36.37 12.86 -54.34
CA VAL A 77 -37.02 14.08 -54.82
C VAL A 77 -36.98 14.12 -56.35
N ALA A 78 -38.13 14.40 -56.99
CA ALA A 78 -38.22 14.56 -58.44
C ALA A 78 -37.94 16.01 -58.86
N MET A 79 -36.92 16.24 -59.70
CA MET A 79 -36.55 17.54 -60.25
C MET A 79 -36.84 17.65 -61.75
N PRO A 80 -37.37 18.78 -62.26
CA PRO A 80 -37.60 19.01 -63.69
C PRO A 80 -36.28 19.16 -64.48
N LEU A 81 -36.23 18.60 -65.68
CA LEU A 81 -35.09 18.68 -66.60
C LEU A 81 -35.11 19.99 -67.42
N ASP A 82 -33.99 20.73 -67.44
CA ASP A 82 -33.81 21.93 -68.27
C ASP A 82 -34.02 21.68 -69.78
N ARG A 83 -33.69 20.47 -70.24
CA ARG A 83 -33.93 20.03 -71.62
C ARG A 83 -34.64 18.70 -71.60
N VAL A 84 -35.86 18.69 -72.14
CA VAL A 84 -36.67 17.48 -72.29
C VAL A 84 -35.96 16.47 -73.19
N ARG A 85 -35.96 15.20 -72.81
CA ARG A 85 -35.33 14.09 -73.54
C ARG A 85 -36.33 12.97 -73.76
N LEU A 86 -36.04 12.07 -74.69
CA LEU A 86 -36.81 10.84 -74.88
C LEU A 86 -36.21 9.69 -74.06
N LYS A 87 -37.06 8.78 -73.57
CA LYS A 87 -36.63 7.52 -72.93
C LYS A 87 -35.84 6.65 -73.91
N LYS A 88 -34.95 5.78 -73.40
CA LYS A 88 -33.92 5.04 -74.15
C LYS A 88 -34.41 4.17 -75.33
N ASN A 89 -35.72 3.93 -75.50
CA ASN A 89 -36.29 3.13 -76.60
C ASN A 89 -37.49 3.79 -77.30
N ALA A 90 -37.72 5.09 -77.10
CA ALA A 90 -38.84 5.79 -77.71
C ALA A 90 -38.76 5.79 -79.25
N VAL A 91 -39.88 5.51 -79.92
CA VAL A 91 -40.02 5.53 -81.38
C VAL A 91 -41.27 6.34 -81.73
N PRO A 92 -41.25 7.21 -82.77
CA PRO A 92 -42.43 7.97 -83.14
C PRO A 92 -43.53 7.01 -83.62
N SER A 93 -44.69 7.07 -82.97
CA SER A 93 -45.79 6.12 -83.18
C SER A 93 -47.13 6.81 -83.44
N ILE A 94 -47.19 8.14 -83.27
CA ILE A 94 -48.40 8.96 -83.42
C ILE A 94 -48.25 9.84 -84.67
N PHE A 95 -49.09 9.62 -85.69
CA PHE A 95 -49.05 10.34 -86.96
C PHE A 95 -50.44 10.92 -87.30
N PRO A 96 -50.84 12.04 -86.66
CA PRO A 96 -52.22 12.53 -86.74
C PRO A 96 -52.63 13.01 -88.13
N ASN A 97 -51.67 13.41 -88.98
CA ASN A 97 -51.91 13.92 -90.32
C ASN A 97 -51.69 12.87 -91.43
N CYS A 98 -51.71 11.58 -91.06
CA CYS A 98 -51.61 10.43 -91.95
C CYS A 98 -52.78 9.46 -91.69
N PRO A 99 -53.11 8.55 -92.63
CA PRO A 99 -54.18 7.57 -92.43
C PRO A 99 -54.06 6.81 -91.10
N ALA A 100 -55.18 6.68 -90.36
CA ALA A 100 -55.20 6.23 -88.95
C ALA A 100 -54.52 4.86 -88.71
N TYR A 101 -54.53 3.96 -89.69
CA TYR A 101 -53.90 2.64 -89.59
C TYR A 101 -52.36 2.69 -89.47
N LEU A 102 -51.73 3.84 -89.76
CA LEU A 102 -50.29 4.05 -89.62
C LEU A 102 -49.86 4.49 -88.21
N SER A 103 -50.80 4.90 -87.36
CA SER A 103 -50.52 5.24 -85.96
C SER A 103 -50.77 4.01 -85.06
N LYS A 104 -49.80 3.66 -84.20
CA LYS A 104 -49.93 2.54 -83.25
C LYS A 104 -50.00 3.06 -81.81
N ASN A 105 -51.21 3.08 -81.23
CA ASN A 105 -51.40 3.40 -79.80
C ASN A 105 -51.32 2.12 -78.96
N LEU A 106 -50.19 1.89 -78.29
CA LEU A 106 -50.01 0.82 -77.30
C LEU A 106 -49.75 1.44 -75.92
N PRO A 107 -50.53 1.10 -74.87
CA PRO A 107 -50.27 1.59 -73.51
C PRO A 107 -48.96 1.01 -72.94
N CYS A 108 -48.17 1.85 -72.26
CA CYS A 108 -46.92 1.46 -71.62
C CYS A 108 -47.20 0.66 -70.33
N ARG A 109 -46.67 -0.56 -70.21
CA ARG A 109 -46.79 -1.42 -69.02
C ARG A 109 -45.61 -1.16 -68.07
N GLU A 110 -45.89 -0.84 -66.80
CA GLU A 110 -44.88 -0.67 -65.73
C GLU A 110 -44.13 -1.98 -65.49
N ASP A 111 -42.82 -1.89 -65.24
CA ASP A 111 -41.98 -3.07 -65.02
C ASP A 111 -42.38 -3.80 -63.71
N PRO A 112 -42.46 -5.15 -63.70
CA PRO A 112 -42.81 -5.90 -62.50
C PRO A 112 -41.91 -5.64 -61.28
N GLN A 113 -40.63 -5.30 -61.47
CA GLN A 113 -39.69 -5.00 -60.38
C GLN A 113 -39.96 -3.62 -59.77
N GLU A 114 -40.23 -2.60 -60.60
CA GLU A 114 -40.59 -1.26 -60.13
C GLU A 114 -41.87 -1.30 -59.28
N LYS A 115 -42.87 -2.08 -59.71
CA LYS A 115 -44.12 -2.28 -58.95
C LYS A 115 -43.87 -2.95 -57.59
N ARG A 116 -42.98 -3.95 -57.52
CA ARG A 116 -42.62 -4.63 -56.26
C ARG A 116 -41.92 -3.68 -55.29
N MET A 117 -40.92 -2.95 -55.77
CA MET A 117 -40.15 -2.00 -54.97
C MET A 117 -41.06 -0.93 -54.35
N ARG A 118 -42.01 -0.39 -55.14
CA ARG A 118 -42.98 0.59 -54.62
C ARG A 118 -43.85 0.02 -53.49
N LEU A 119 -44.30 -1.23 -53.60
CA LEU A 119 -45.12 -1.87 -52.57
C LEU A 119 -44.33 -2.12 -51.28
N GLU A 120 -43.08 -2.55 -51.39
CA GLU A 120 -42.19 -2.79 -50.25
C GLU A 120 -41.88 -1.48 -49.50
N THR A 121 -41.56 -0.39 -50.22
CA THR A 121 -41.34 0.93 -49.61
C THR A 121 -42.59 1.44 -48.89
N LEU A 122 -43.78 1.19 -49.45
CA LEU A 122 -45.05 1.57 -48.81
C LEU A 122 -45.28 0.79 -47.51
N GLN A 123 -44.99 -0.52 -47.51
CA GLN A 123 -45.10 -1.38 -46.33
C GLN A 123 -44.13 -0.94 -45.23
N LEU A 124 -42.87 -0.68 -45.57
CA LEU A 124 -41.87 -0.15 -44.64
C LEU A 124 -42.31 1.17 -44.01
N ARG A 125 -42.81 2.11 -44.82
CA ARG A 125 -43.29 3.42 -44.32
C ARG A 125 -44.48 3.27 -43.37
N THR A 126 -45.38 2.35 -43.68
CA THR A 126 -46.56 2.06 -42.84
C THR A 126 -46.15 1.44 -41.51
N ALA A 127 -45.22 0.48 -41.51
CA ALA A 127 -44.70 -0.16 -40.30
C ALA A 127 -43.98 0.85 -39.38
N LEU A 128 -43.18 1.76 -39.96
CA LEU A 128 -42.52 2.82 -39.20
C LEU A 128 -43.52 3.78 -38.54
N GLN A 129 -44.56 4.20 -39.28
CA GLN A 129 -45.60 5.05 -38.71
C GLN A 129 -46.36 4.36 -37.58
N GLN A 130 -46.63 3.06 -37.71
CA GLN A 130 -47.30 2.30 -36.66
C GLN A 130 -46.42 2.20 -35.41
N SER A 131 -45.14 1.88 -35.56
CA SER A 131 -44.18 1.82 -34.45
C SER A 131 -44.06 3.15 -33.69
N ILE A 132 -44.02 4.28 -34.42
CA ILE A 132 -43.99 5.61 -33.80
C ILE A 132 -45.27 5.87 -32.99
N ARG A 133 -46.44 5.56 -33.55
CA ARG A 133 -47.73 5.73 -32.84
C ARG A 133 -47.82 4.87 -31.60
N ASP A 134 -47.39 3.62 -31.68
CA ASP A 134 -47.41 2.69 -30.56
C ASP A 134 -46.46 3.15 -29.44
N SER A 135 -45.27 3.65 -29.81
CA SER A 135 -44.30 4.26 -28.87
C SER A 135 -44.86 5.52 -28.18
N GLU A 136 -45.49 6.44 -28.93
CA GLU A 136 -46.11 7.64 -28.38
C GLU A 136 -47.28 7.31 -27.44
N ALA A 137 -48.07 6.27 -27.76
CA ALA A 137 -49.15 5.80 -26.93
C ALA A 137 -48.65 5.21 -25.60
N GLU A 138 -47.52 4.51 -25.62
CA GLU A 138 -46.91 3.93 -24.42
C GLU A 138 -46.24 5.00 -23.54
N ASP A 139 -45.54 5.97 -24.16
CA ASP A 139 -44.95 7.10 -23.46
C ASP A 139 -46.01 7.94 -22.72
N LYS A 140 -47.20 8.13 -23.31
CA LYS A 140 -48.33 8.81 -22.65
C LYS A 140 -48.85 8.08 -21.41
N LYS A 141 -48.66 6.76 -21.32
CA LYS A 141 -49.11 5.97 -20.17
C LYS A 141 -48.09 5.90 -19.04
N GLN A 142 -46.80 6.01 -19.35
CA GLN A 142 -45.70 5.76 -18.41
C GLN A 142 -45.00 7.03 -17.92
N LYS A 143 -45.07 8.14 -18.69
CA LYS A 143 -44.46 9.42 -18.31
C LYS A 143 -45.44 10.30 -17.53
N PHE A 144 -44.92 11.02 -16.56
CA PHE A 144 -45.67 11.93 -15.71
C PHE A 144 -44.82 13.17 -15.38
N HIS A 145 -45.48 14.31 -15.19
CA HIS A 145 -44.82 15.57 -14.86
C HIS A 145 -45.29 16.14 -13.51
N THR A 146 -46.41 15.64 -12.98
CA THR A 146 -46.99 16.07 -11.71
C THR A 146 -47.21 14.89 -10.76
N TYR A 147 -47.24 15.17 -9.46
CA TYR A 147 -47.50 14.16 -8.44
C TYR A 147 -48.87 13.46 -8.60
N THR A 148 -49.88 14.20 -9.06
CA THR A 148 -51.22 13.66 -9.35
C THR A 148 -51.21 12.72 -10.56
N GLU A 149 -50.45 13.07 -11.61
CA GLU A 149 -50.25 12.18 -12.77
C GLU A 149 -49.48 10.92 -12.36
N PHE A 150 -48.48 11.05 -11.49
CA PHE A 150 -47.74 9.92 -10.94
C PHE A 150 -48.65 8.97 -10.14
N GLN A 151 -49.50 9.50 -9.27
CA GLN A 151 -50.48 8.68 -8.53
C GLN A 151 -51.42 7.92 -9.48
N ALA A 152 -51.97 8.57 -10.50
CA ALA A 152 -52.84 7.94 -11.50
C ALA A 152 -52.10 6.88 -12.37
N CYS A 153 -50.84 7.17 -12.73
CA CYS A 153 -49.97 6.25 -13.44
C CYS A 153 -49.64 5.01 -12.60
N LEU A 154 -49.44 5.18 -11.28
CA LEU A 154 -49.22 4.07 -10.35
C LEU A 154 -50.49 3.23 -10.16
N ASP A 155 -51.66 3.86 -10.07
CA ASP A 155 -52.94 3.15 -9.91
C ASP A 155 -53.31 2.29 -11.13
N SER A 156 -52.84 2.68 -12.31
CA SER A 156 -53.04 1.94 -13.56
C SER A 156 -51.98 0.85 -13.80
N ASN A 157 -50.93 0.78 -12.98
CA ASN A 157 -49.81 -0.13 -13.16
C ASN A 157 -49.57 -0.96 -11.88
N THR A 158 -49.75 -2.28 -11.97
CA THR A 158 -49.47 -3.18 -10.85
C THR A 158 -47.95 -3.24 -10.56
N THR A 159 -47.56 -3.04 -9.30
CA THR A 159 -46.20 -3.30 -8.81
C THR A 159 -46.04 -4.77 -8.38
N SER A 160 -44.80 -5.25 -8.31
CA SER A 160 -44.49 -6.60 -7.83
C SER A 160 -45.07 -6.86 -6.43
N PRO A 161 -45.54 -8.09 -6.14
CA PRO A 161 -46.28 -8.42 -4.91
C PRO A 161 -45.42 -8.36 -3.62
N CYS A 162 -44.10 -8.30 -3.75
CA CYS A 162 -43.13 -8.17 -2.67
C CYS A 162 -43.11 -6.77 -2.03
N TRP A 163 -43.60 -5.74 -2.75
CA TRP A 163 -43.61 -4.36 -2.27
C TRP A 163 -44.95 -3.99 -1.62
N THR A 164 -44.88 -3.51 -0.39
CA THR A 164 -46.04 -2.89 0.29
C THR A 164 -46.04 -1.39 -0.01
N VAL A 165 -47.06 -0.91 -0.72
CA VAL A 165 -47.19 0.50 -1.10
C VAL A 165 -48.06 1.25 -0.07
N LEU A 166 -47.51 2.30 0.54
CA LEU A 166 -48.25 3.20 1.43
C LEU A 166 -48.34 4.60 0.80
N LYS A 167 -49.57 5.06 0.56
CA LYS A 167 -49.84 6.39 0.04
C LYS A 167 -50.15 7.35 1.18
N LYS A 168 -49.40 8.44 1.30
CA LYS A 168 -49.71 9.61 2.14
C LYS A 168 -49.95 10.82 1.23
N GLU A 169 -50.46 11.91 1.81
CA GLU A 169 -50.81 13.14 1.07
C GLU A 169 -49.63 13.71 0.26
N ASP A 170 -48.43 13.74 0.84
CA ASP A 170 -47.24 14.35 0.22
C ASP A 170 -46.17 13.36 -0.26
N CYS A 171 -46.31 12.06 0.02
CA CYS A 171 -45.28 11.05 -0.25
C CYS A 171 -45.89 9.66 -0.48
N ILE A 172 -45.29 8.88 -1.38
CA ILE A 172 -45.57 7.45 -1.55
C ILE A 172 -44.37 6.65 -1.08
N TYR A 173 -44.61 5.64 -0.25
CA TYR A 173 -43.61 4.72 0.27
C TYR A 173 -43.78 3.34 -0.38
N PHE A 174 -42.69 2.76 -0.87
CA PHE A 174 -42.60 1.36 -1.26
C PHE A 174 -41.73 0.66 -0.21
N LEU A 175 -42.32 -0.29 0.51
CA LEU A 175 -41.67 -1.00 1.60
C LEU A 175 -41.45 -2.46 1.25
N LEU A 176 -40.21 -2.92 1.36
CA LEU A 176 -39.86 -4.33 1.31
C LEU A 176 -39.80 -4.88 2.74
N VAL A 177 -40.75 -5.75 3.10
CA VAL A 177 -40.93 -6.24 4.47
C VAL A 177 -40.62 -7.73 4.55
N ASP A 178 -39.72 -8.12 5.46
CA ASP A 178 -39.48 -9.53 5.79
C ASP A 178 -40.37 -9.94 6.98
N LEU A 179 -41.18 -10.98 6.78
CA LEU A 179 -42.19 -11.47 7.73
C LEU A 179 -41.78 -12.76 8.47
N LYS A 180 -40.51 -13.18 8.41
CA LYS A 180 -40.08 -14.48 8.97
C LYS A 180 -40.22 -14.64 10.49
N ALA A 181 -40.03 -13.58 11.28
CA ALA A 181 -40.12 -13.66 12.75
C ALA A 181 -40.87 -12.46 13.35
N ALA A 182 -40.36 -11.25 13.14
CA ALA A 182 -41.02 -9.98 13.39
C ALA A 182 -40.91 -9.14 12.10
N PRO A 183 -41.91 -8.30 11.77
CA PRO A 183 -41.88 -7.50 10.55
C PRO A 183 -40.73 -6.49 10.60
N ILE A 184 -39.72 -6.69 9.75
CA ILE A 184 -38.58 -5.77 9.60
C ILE A 184 -38.62 -5.19 8.19
N ILE A 185 -38.50 -3.87 8.09
CA ILE A 185 -38.36 -3.16 6.82
C ILE A 185 -36.91 -3.33 6.36
N GLN A 186 -36.69 -4.10 5.30
CA GLN A 186 -35.37 -4.31 4.71
C GLN A 186 -34.95 -3.11 3.86
N ALA A 187 -35.88 -2.62 3.04
CA ALA A 187 -35.68 -1.45 2.19
C ALA A 187 -36.93 -0.58 2.14
N SER A 188 -36.73 0.72 2.01
CA SER A 188 -37.80 1.68 1.75
C SER A 188 -37.43 2.60 0.60
N VAL A 189 -38.27 2.69 -0.42
CA VAL A 189 -38.18 3.68 -1.49
C VAL A 189 -39.28 4.72 -1.28
N ILE A 190 -38.92 5.99 -1.32
CA ILE A 190 -39.83 7.11 -1.02
C ILE A 190 -39.83 8.04 -2.23
N VAL A 191 -41.03 8.37 -2.74
CA VAL A 191 -41.25 9.40 -3.76
C VAL A 191 -42.04 10.52 -3.12
N ASP A 192 -41.47 11.73 -3.06
CA ASP A 192 -42.15 12.91 -2.53
C ASP A 192 -42.98 13.66 -3.59
N SER A 193 -43.69 14.71 -3.16
CA SER A 193 -44.51 15.56 -4.02
C SER A 193 -43.75 16.30 -5.12
N ASN A 194 -42.42 16.43 -4.97
CA ASN A 194 -41.53 16.98 -6.01
C ASN A 194 -41.02 15.90 -6.98
N LEU A 195 -41.60 14.70 -6.94
CA LEU A 195 -41.16 13.52 -7.70
C LEU A 195 -39.70 13.13 -7.38
N CYS A 196 -39.22 13.44 -6.17
CA CYS A 196 -37.87 13.12 -5.74
C CYS A 196 -37.84 11.73 -5.11
N LEU A 197 -37.09 10.82 -5.73
CA LEU A 197 -36.86 9.45 -5.31
C LEU A 197 -35.73 9.38 -4.28
N LYS A 198 -36.02 8.82 -3.11
CA LYS A 198 -35.08 8.51 -2.03
C LYS A 198 -35.11 7.00 -1.75
N VAL A 199 -33.96 6.38 -1.55
CA VAL A 199 -33.86 4.96 -1.21
C VAL A 199 -33.13 4.82 0.12
N ASN A 200 -33.69 4.01 1.02
CA ASN A 200 -33.08 3.66 2.30
C ASN A 200 -33.02 2.14 2.47
N PHE A 201 -31.93 1.65 3.07
CA PHE A 201 -31.84 0.29 3.60
C PHE A 201 -31.92 0.34 5.13
N GLY A 202 -32.93 -0.32 5.70
CA GLY A 202 -33.27 -0.17 7.11
C GLY A 202 -33.46 1.30 7.50
N SER A 203 -32.58 1.81 8.37
CA SER A 203 -32.56 3.21 8.83
C SER A 203 -31.59 4.13 8.06
N SER A 204 -30.80 3.60 7.13
CA SER A 204 -29.72 4.33 6.46
C SER A 204 -30.14 4.81 5.07
N LYS A 205 -29.87 6.07 4.77
CA LYS A 205 -30.12 6.69 3.46
C LYS A 205 -28.97 6.38 2.49
N LEU A 206 -29.30 6.04 1.25
CA LEU A 206 -28.31 5.82 0.18
C LEU A 206 -28.11 7.10 -0.64
N GLU A 207 -26.85 7.40 -0.97
CA GLU A 207 -26.48 8.49 -1.88
C GLU A 207 -26.23 8.01 -3.33
N VAL A 208 -25.92 6.73 -3.53
CA VAL A 208 -25.71 6.12 -4.84
C VAL A 208 -26.27 4.71 -4.86
N PHE A 209 -27.00 4.34 -5.91
CA PHE A 209 -27.50 2.98 -6.13
C PHE A 209 -27.55 2.68 -7.64
N ALA A 210 -27.11 1.49 -8.06
CA ALA A 210 -27.10 1.06 -9.47
C ALA A 210 -26.50 2.11 -10.45
N GLU A 211 -25.34 2.68 -10.11
CA GLU A 211 -24.62 3.74 -10.87
C GLU A 211 -25.37 5.09 -10.96
N GLN A 212 -26.48 5.24 -10.23
CA GLN A 212 -27.27 6.46 -10.19
C GLN A 212 -27.09 7.21 -8.87
N LYS A 213 -26.95 8.53 -8.94
CA LYS A 213 -26.92 9.40 -7.75
C LYS A 213 -28.34 9.60 -7.21
N LEU A 214 -28.49 9.41 -5.91
CA LEU A 214 -29.70 9.61 -5.15
C LEU A 214 -29.54 10.79 -4.17
N PRO A 215 -30.59 11.57 -3.92
CA PRO A 215 -31.92 11.46 -4.49
C PRO A 215 -32.02 12.03 -5.92
N MET A 216 -32.96 11.52 -6.71
CA MET A 216 -33.15 11.95 -8.10
C MET A 216 -34.60 12.30 -8.42
N ILE A 217 -34.83 13.14 -9.43
CA ILE A 217 -36.18 13.45 -9.91
C ILE A 217 -36.58 12.42 -10.96
N ILE A 218 -37.74 11.79 -10.78
CA ILE A 218 -38.28 10.80 -11.72
C ILE A 218 -39.46 11.38 -12.50
N ASN A 219 -39.53 11.08 -13.78
CA ASN A 219 -40.62 11.48 -14.69
C ASN A 219 -41.16 10.30 -15.52
N ASP A 220 -40.64 9.09 -15.28
CA ASP A 220 -40.96 7.88 -16.01
C ASP A 220 -41.08 6.70 -15.04
N LEU A 221 -42.23 6.03 -15.07
CA LEU A 221 -42.53 4.91 -14.18
C LEU A 221 -41.59 3.72 -14.42
N ARG A 222 -41.02 3.58 -15.62
CA ARG A 222 -40.08 2.51 -15.97
C ARG A 222 -38.79 2.60 -15.15
N VAL A 223 -38.33 3.83 -14.87
CA VAL A 223 -37.13 4.06 -14.05
C VAL A 223 -37.40 3.61 -12.61
N LEU A 224 -38.58 3.95 -12.07
CA LEU A 224 -38.99 3.52 -10.74
C LEU A 224 -39.08 1.99 -10.65
N LYS A 225 -39.77 1.35 -11.60
CA LYS A 225 -39.90 -0.12 -11.63
C LYS A 225 -38.53 -0.80 -11.71
N LYS A 226 -37.64 -0.31 -12.57
CA LYS A 226 -36.28 -0.84 -12.67
C LYS A 226 -35.54 -0.76 -11.33
N ILE A 227 -35.61 0.37 -10.61
CA ILE A 227 -34.95 0.53 -9.31
C ILE A 227 -35.58 -0.42 -8.26
N LEU A 228 -36.90 -0.57 -8.27
CA LEU A 228 -37.58 -1.51 -7.38
C LEU A 228 -37.16 -2.97 -7.68
N ASP A 229 -37.07 -3.34 -8.95
CA ASP A 229 -36.63 -4.67 -9.38
C ASP A 229 -35.14 -4.90 -9.03
N ASP A 230 -34.27 -3.91 -9.27
CA ASP A 230 -32.85 -3.96 -8.90
C ASP A 230 -32.68 -4.14 -7.38
N ILE A 231 -33.51 -3.48 -6.57
CA ILE A 231 -33.51 -3.65 -5.10
C ILE A 231 -34.02 -5.04 -4.72
N GLU A 232 -35.10 -5.53 -5.35
CA GLU A 232 -35.62 -6.87 -5.13
C GLU A 232 -34.56 -7.94 -5.47
N ASP A 233 -33.82 -7.77 -6.57
CA ASP A 233 -32.73 -8.64 -6.98
C ASP A 233 -31.59 -8.69 -5.95
N VAL A 234 -31.27 -7.56 -5.28
CA VAL A 234 -30.28 -7.51 -4.20
C VAL A 234 -30.66 -8.42 -3.03
N PHE A 235 -31.95 -8.57 -2.73
CA PHE A 235 -32.43 -9.39 -1.61
C PHE A 235 -32.81 -10.83 -2.01
N THR A 236 -32.99 -11.11 -3.30
CA THR A 236 -33.41 -12.44 -3.80
C THR A 236 -32.28 -13.28 -4.40
N THR A 237 -31.26 -12.67 -5.02
CA THR A 237 -30.15 -13.41 -5.64
C THR A 237 -28.99 -13.69 -4.69
N THR A 238 -28.30 -14.81 -4.91
CA THR A 238 -27.09 -15.28 -4.18
C THR A 238 -25.86 -14.34 -4.27
N ASN A 239 -26.00 -13.12 -4.81
CA ASN A 239 -24.94 -12.12 -4.95
C ASN A 239 -24.97 -11.04 -3.84
N ILE A 240 -25.67 -11.33 -2.74
CA ILE A 240 -25.82 -10.51 -1.53
C ILE A 240 -24.46 -10.06 -0.95
N GLU A 241 -23.41 -10.89 -1.06
CA GLU A 241 -22.13 -10.64 -0.38
C GLU A 241 -21.40 -9.39 -0.89
N SER A 242 -21.35 -9.16 -2.21
CA SER A 242 -20.60 -8.03 -2.79
C SER A 242 -21.30 -6.68 -2.53
N ASN A 243 -22.62 -6.64 -2.64
CA ASN A 243 -23.39 -5.42 -2.42
C ASN A 243 -23.44 -5.03 -0.94
N ILE A 244 -23.60 -6.00 -0.02
CA ILE A 244 -23.52 -5.73 1.43
C ILE A 244 -22.14 -5.20 1.81
N ILE A 245 -21.07 -5.81 1.28
CA ILE A 245 -19.71 -5.40 1.60
C ILE A 245 -19.42 -3.98 1.10
N ASN A 246 -19.95 -3.59 -0.06
CA ASN A 246 -19.80 -2.22 -0.57
C ASN A 246 -20.49 -1.20 0.36
N VAL A 247 -21.74 -1.45 0.75
CA VAL A 247 -22.49 -0.57 1.67
C VAL A 247 -21.80 -0.48 3.03
N LEU A 248 -21.35 -1.60 3.59
CA LEU A 248 -20.59 -1.60 4.85
C LEU A 248 -19.27 -0.83 4.72
N THR A 249 -18.60 -0.94 3.58
CA THR A 249 -17.34 -0.24 3.34
C THR A 249 -17.56 1.28 3.28
N GLU A 250 -18.61 1.75 2.60
CA GLU A 250 -18.96 3.19 2.57
C GLU A 250 -19.31 3.72 3.97
N LEU A 251 -20.14 3.00 4.72
CA LEU A 251 -20.49 3.38 6.10
C LEU A 251 -19.26 3.42 7.02
N LEU A 252 -18.33 2.47 6.89
CA LEU A 252 -17.09 2.45 7.66
C LEU A 252 -16.15 3.58 7.24
N GLN A 253 -16.12 3.98 5.96
CA GLN A 253 -15.33 5.12 5.50
C GLN A 253 -15.84 6.44 6.10
N ASP A 254 -17.16 6.62 6.19
CA ASP A 254 -17.72 7.80 6.85
C ASP A 254 -17.48 7.79 8.36
N LEU A 255 -17.53 6.61 8.98
CA LEU A 255 -17.16 6.45 10.40
C LEU A 255 -15.68 6.76 10.65
N ALA A 256 -14.78 6.37 9.74
CA ALA A 256 -13.35 6.73 9.80
C ALA A 256 -13.13 8.25 9.74
N LYS A 257 -13.91 8.98 8.94
CA LYS A 257 -13.84 10.45 8.89
C LYS A 257 -14.35 11.10 10.18
N ALA A 258 -15.38 10.52 10.80
CA ALA A 258 -15.96 11.02 12.04
C ALA A 258 -15.07 10.74 13.28
N HIS A 259 -14.29 9.65 13.24
CA HIS A 259 -13.46 9.15 14.33
C HIS A 259 -11.99 9.00 13.89
N PRO A 260 -11.21 10.10 13.81
CA PRO A 260 -9.83 10.07 13.31
C PRO A 260 -8.88 9.29 14.22
N ASP A 261 -9.13 9.24 15.53
CA ASP A 261 -8.28 8.51 16.49
C ASP A 261 -8.36 6.98 16.28
N GLU A 262 -9.52 6.48 15.84
CA GLU A 262 -9.77 5.06 15.56
C GLU A 262 -9.63 4.68 14.08
N GLU A 263 -9.20 5.60 13.22
CA GLU A 263 -9.11 5.42 11.77
C GLU A 263 -8.36 4.14 11.39
N LEU A 264 -7.24 3.84 12.07
CA LEU A 264 -6.44 2.63 11.80
C LEU A 264 -7.22 1.33 12.04
N VAL A 265 -8.05 1.30 13.10
CA VAL A 265 -8.87 0.12 13.44
C VAL A 265 -9.96 -0.04 12.39
N ILE A 266 -10.61 1.05 12.02
CA ILE A 266 -11.71 1.06 11.04
C ILE A 266 -11.19 0.64 9.65
N ASN A 267 -10.04 1.18 9.23
CA ASN A 267 -9.37 0.80 7.99
C ASN A 267 -8.95 -0.68 7.98
N ASN A 268 -8.53 -1.23 9.12
CA ASN A 268 -8.26 -2.66 9.23
C ASN A 268 -9.55 -3.48 9.04
N VAL A 269 -10.69 -3.06 9.62
CA VAL A 269 -11.98 -3.73 9.41
C VAL A 269 -12.38 -3.69 7.93
N ILE A 270 -12.24 -2.55 7.25
CA ILE A 270 -12.48 -2.41 5.81
C ILE A 270 -11.59 -3.40 5.02
N GLU A 271 -10.31 -3.49 5.36
CA GLU A 271 -9.39 -4.46 4.73
C GLU A 271 -9.86 -5.90 4.97
N GLN A 272 -10.29 -6.27 6.19
CA GLN A 272 -10.82 -7.59 6.50
C GLN A 272 -12.04 -7.94 5.61
N LEU A 273 -12.97 -6.99 5.41
CA LEU A 273 -14.11 -7.17 4.52
C LEU A 273 -13.66 -7.46 3.08
N SER A 274 -12.70 -6.70 2.56
CA SER A 274 -12.14 -6.92 1.21
C SER A 274 -11.46 -8.29 1.06
N LEU A 275 -10.83 -8.78 2.14
CA LEU A 275 -10.13 -10.07 2.18
C LEU A 275 -11.09 -11.26 2.29
N ILE A 276 -12.29 -11.04 2.84
CA ILE A 276 -13.38 -12.03 2.88
C ILE A 276 -13.89 -12.29 1.45
N SER A 277 -14.18 -11.24 0.68
CA SER A 277 -14.61 -11.35 -0.73
C SER A 277 -13.56 -11.98 -1.64
N SER A 278 -12.29 -11.90 -1.24
CA SER A 278 -11.16 -12.37 -2.02
C SER A 278 -10.88 -13.86 -1.80
N LYS A 279 -10.67 -14.60 -2.90
CA LYS A 279 -10.14 -15.97 -2.85
C LYS A 279 -8.83 -16.00 -2.06
N LYS A 280 -8.64 -17.04 -1.21
CA LYS A 280 -7.45 -17.18 -0.33
C LYS A 280 -6.11 -17.00 -1.05
N THR A 281 -6.01 -17.39 -2.31
CA THR A 281 -4.78 -17.28 -3.14
C THR A 281 -4.53 -15.89 -3.71
N ARG A 282 -5.54 -15.02 -3.74
CA ARG A 282 -5.48 -13.67 -4.34
C ARG A 282 -5.53 -12.55 -3.29
N ARG A 283 -5.55 -12.88 -2.01
CA ARG A 283 -5.54 -11.91 -0.91
C ARG A 283 -4.29 -11.04 -0.98
N ARG A 284 -4.48 -9.73 -1.06
CA ARG A 284 -3.44 -8.69 -1.00
C ARG A 284 -3.63 -7.92 0.28
N TYR A 285 -2.53 -7.63 0.95
CA TYR A 285 -2.52 -6.99 2.26
C TYR A 285 -1.94 -5.58 2.15
N ASN A 286 -2.48 -4.65 2.91
CA ASN A 286 -1.94 -3.31 3.06
C ASN A 286 -0.57 -3.35 3.77
N ALA A 287 0.29 -2.38 3.48
CA ALA A 287 1.62 -2.24 4.07
C ALA A 287 1.55 -2.18 5.61
N GLN A 288 0.58 -1.44 6.18
CA GLN A 288 0.40 -1.35 7.63
C GLN A 288 0.07 -2.73 8.24
N THR A 289 -0.83 -3.49 7.62
CA THR A 289 -1.18 -4.85 8.06
C THR A 289 0.00 -5.81 7.95
N LEU A 290 0.83 -5.67 6.90
CA LEU A 290 2.07 -6.44 6.77
C LEU A 290 3.08 -6.11 7.88
N ILE A 291 3.27 -4.81 8.20
CA ILE A 291 4.16 -4.36 9.28
C ILE A 291 3.67 -4.88 10.63
N PHE A 292 2.39 -4.68 10.94
CA PHE A 292 1.77 -5.19 12.18
C PHE A 292 1.94 -6.70 12.30
N SER A 293 1.67 -7.44 11.21
CA SER A 293 1.83 -8.89 11.16
C SER A 293 3.28 -9.34 11.36
N ALA A 294 4.24 -8.62 10.76
CA ALA A 294 5.67 -8.90 10.92
C ALA A 294 6.18 -8.62 12.34
N LEU A 295 5.70 -7.54 12.97
CA LEU A 295 5.99 -7.22 14.38
C LEU A 295 5.41 -8.28 15.31
N LEU A 296 4.13 -8.62 15.13
CA LEU A 296 3.47 -9.65 15.94
C LEU A 296 4.13 -11.02 15.79
N PHE A 297 4.53 -11.38 14.57
CA PHE A 297 5.27 -12.61 14.31
C PHE A 297 6.66 -12.61 14.95
N SER A 298 7.34 -11.45 14.97
CA SER A 298 8.65 -11.29 15.64
C SER A 298 8.54 -11.37 17.16
N ILE A 299 7.47 -10.81 17.74
CA ILE A 299 7.21 -10.88 19.19
C ILE A 299 6.87 -12.32 19.62
N SER A 300 5.95 -12.97 18.91
CA SER A 300 5.57 -14.36 19.21
C SER A 300 5.07 -15.09 17.95
N PRO A 301 5.92 -15.93 17.33
CA PRO A 301 5.52 -16.77 16.21
C PRO A 301 4.37 -17.72 16.55
N HIS A 302 4.27 -18.13 17.82
CA HIS A 302 3.22 -19.05 18.27
C HIS A 302 1.87 -18.34 18.39
N ALA A 303 1.82 -17.16 19.02
CA ALA A 303 0.60 -16.36 19.11
C ALA A 303 0.11 -15.94 17.72
N TYR A 304 1.02 -15.53 16.84
CA TYR A 304 0.69 -15.21 15.45
C TYR A 304 0.06 -16.40 14.71
N LYS A 305 0.66 -17.59 14.84
CA LYS A 305 0.09 -18.82 14.26
C LYS A 305 -1.28 -19.12 14.86
N PHE A 306 -1.47 -19.00 16.17
CA PHE A 306 -2.77 -19.22 16.81
C PHE A 306 -3.83 -18.28 16.24
N ILE A 307 -3.58 -16.97 16.21
CA ILE A 307 -4.49 -15.96 15.66
C ILE A 307 -4.86 -16.32 14.22
N ARG A 308 -3.86 -16.64 13.40
CA ARG A 308 -4.08 -17.03 12.00
C ARG A 308 -4.93 -18.30 11.85
N HIS A 309 -4.67 -19.34 12.64
CA HIS A 309 -5.44 -20.61 12.56
C HIS A 309 -6.84 -20.47 13.16
N SER A 310 -7.03 -19.58 14.13
CA SER A 310 -8.31 -19.35 14.78
C SER A 310 -9.38 -18.77 13.84
N GLY A 311 -8.96 -18.11 12.75
CA GLY A 311 -9.86 -17.54 11.75
C GLY A 311 -10.54 -16.23 12.16
N HIS A 312 -10.31 -15.72 13.38
CA HIS A 312 -10.89 -14.44 13.83
C HIS A 312 -10.36 -13.23 13.06
N ILE A 313 -9.11 -13.29 12.57
CA ILE A 313 -8.48 -12.23 11.79
C ILE A 313 -7.76 -12.85 10.60
N ILE A 314 -7.98 -12.30 9.41
CA ILE A 314 -7.29 -12.70 8.19
C ILE A 314 -5.94 -12.00 8.14
N VAL A 315 -4.88 -12.76 8.42
CA VAL A 315 -3.49 -12.29 8.40
C VAL A 315 -2.63 -13.08 7.41
N PRO A 316 -1.51 -12.49 6.92
CA PRO A 316 -0.60 -13.14 5.98
C PRO A 316 -0.06 -14.49 6.48
N HIS A 317 0.33 -15.35 5.54
CA HIS A 317 1.07 -16.56 5.91
C HIS A 317 2.49 -16.18 6.41
N PRO A 318 3.08 -16.90 7.40
CA PRO A 318 4.46 -16.66 7.82
C PRO A 318 5.48 -16.69 6.67
N SER A 319 5.24 -17.49 5.63
CA SER A 319 6.08 -17.49 4.42
C SER A 319 6.05 -16.16 3.67
N THR A 320 4.91 -15.46 3.65
CA THR A 320 4.80 -14.11 3.06
C THR A 320 5.62 -13.13 3.87
N LEU A 321 5.51 -13.17 5.20
CA LEU A 321 6.32 -12.32 6.09
C LEU A 321 7.82 -12.57 5.91
N ARG A 322 8.24 -13.84 5.86
CA ARG A 322 9.65 -14.20 5.62
C ARG A 322 10.17 -13.70 4.27
N LYS A 323 9.35 -13.73 3.22
CA LYS A 323 9.72 -13.20 1.90
C LYS A 323 9.90 -11.68 1.95
N LEU A 324 9.03 -10.96 2.66
CA LEU A 324 9.15 -9.51 2.86
C LEU A 324 10.41 -9.14 3.64
N THR A 325 10.76 -9.90 4.67
CA THR A 325 11.98 -9.64 5.44
C THR A 325 13.25 -10.07 4.70
N ALA A 326 13.16 -11.02 3.77
CA ALA A 326 14.31 -11.51 3.01
C ALA A 326 14.89 -10.45 2.05
N SER A 327 14.09 -9.47 1.61
CA SER A 327 14.56 -8.42 0.70
C SER A 327 15.60 -7.49 1.32
N PHE A 328 15.65 -7.39 2.65
CA PHE A 328 16.61 -6.52 3.33
C PHE A 328 18.04 -7.08 3.34
N ASN A 329 18.22 -8.38 3.04
CA ASN A 329 19.51 -9.08 2.91
C ASN A 329 20.56 -8.71 3.99
N THR A 330 20.12 -8.41 5.22
CA THR A 330 20.99 -8.10 6.35
C THR A 330 21.56 -9.41 6.89
N ASN A 331 22.84 -9.63 6.63
CA ASN A 331 23.58 -10.80 7.08
C ASN A 331 24.93 -10.32 7.63
N PRO A 332 25.35 -10.76 8.82
CA PRO A 332 26.67 -10.44 9.37
C PRO A 332 27.80 -10.70 8.37
N HIS A 333 27.70 -11.70 7.49
CA HIS A 333 28.70 -11.93 6.44
C HIS A 333 28.76 -10.79 5.41
N TYR A 334 27.61 -10.28 4.96
CA TYR A 334 27.56 -9.19 3.99
C TYR A 334 27.94 -7.85 4.60
N GLU A 335 27.63 -7.62 5.87
CA GLU A 335 27.99 -6.41 6.59
C GLU A 335 29.51 -6.25 6.81
N GLN A 336 30.31 -7.32 6.64
CA GLN A 336 31.78 -7.20 6.71
C GLN A 336 32.38 -6.48 5.49
N PHE A 337 31.71 -6.48 4.34
CA PHE A 337 32.17 -5.79 3.13
C PHE A 337 31.99 -4.27 3.26
N SER A 338 32.87 -3.49 2.64
CA SER A 338 32.87 -2.02 2.71
C SER A 338 31.53 -1.40 2.32
N ASP A 339 30.89 -1.93 1.29
CA ASP A 339 29.70 -1.33 0.68
C ASP A 339 28.46 -1.42 1.57
N ASN A 340 28.41 -2.44 2.43
CA ASN A 340 27.29 -2.71 3.34
C ASN A 340 27.62 -2.43 4.81
N PHE A 341 28.87 -2.03 5.11
CA PHE A 341 29.32 -1.77 6.47
C PHE A 341 28.49 -0.65 7.11
N LEU A 342 27.90 -0.92 8.28
CA LEU A 342 27.00 -0.01 9.02
C LEU A 342 25.80 0.51 8.20
N SER A 343 25.40 -0.18 7.13
CA SER A 343 24.24 0.18 6.29
C SER A 343 22.95 0.31 7.11
N TYR A 344 22.73 -0.62 8.04
CA TYR A 344 21.61 -0.54 9.00
C TYR A 344 21.65 0.73 9.85
N ALA A 345 22.81 1.05 10.45
CA ALA A 345 22.97 2.23 11.28
C ALA A 345 22.73 3.52 10.50
N LYS A 346 23.10 3.56 9.21
CA LYS A 346 22.87 4.69 8.31
C LYS A 346 21.39 4.92 8.04
N GLU A 347 20.62 3.87 7.72
CA GLU A 347 19.16 3.98 7.56
C GLU A 347 18.50 4.40 8.87
N LYS A 348 18.95 3.82 9.98
CA LYS A 348 18.41 4.10 11.31
C LYS A 348 18.68 5.54 11.76
N PHE A 349 19.84 6.11 11.43
CA PHE A 349 20.22 7.48 11.74
C PHE A 349 19.18 8.51 11.26
N ASN A 350 18.59 8.29 10.08
CA ASN A 350 17.59 9.18 9.50
C ASN A 350 16.30 9.26 10.35
N THR A 351 16.03 8.24 11.16
CA THR A 351 14.85 8.18 12.05
C THR A 351 15.11 8.76 13.44
N LEU A 352 16.37 9.03 13.80
CA LEU A 352 16.76 9.47 15.14
C LEU A 352 16.78 11.00 15.27
N LEU A 353 16.33 11.48 16.43
CA LEU A 353 16.38 12.90 16.78
C LEU A 353 17.82 13.35 17.07
N SER A 354 18.09 14.66 16.93
CA SER A 354 19.46 15.19 17.07
C SER A 354 20.13 14.88 18.41
N HIS A 355 19.36 14.85 19.51
CA HIS A 355 19.90 14.52 20.83
C HIS A 355 20.24 13.03 20.97
N GLU A 356 19.59 12.15 20.21
CA GLU A 356 19.81 10.70 20.28
C GLU A 356 21.10 10.25 19.61
N ARG A 357 21.68 11.12 18.77
CA ARG A 357 22.88 10.86 17.96
C ARG A 357 24.19 10.92 18.77
N HIS A 358 24.13 11.35 20.03
CA HIS A 358 25.25 11.32 20.97
C HIS A 358 25.29 9.98 21.68
N VAL A 359 26.28 9.14 21.36
CA VAL A 359 26.26 7.71 21.69
C VAL A 359 27.55 7.22 22.35
N THR A 360 27.43 6.16 23.14
CA THR A 360 28.54 5.30 23.55
C THR A 360 28.53 3.99 22.76
N LEU A 361 29.70 3.51 22.36
CA LEU A 361 29.86 2.21 21.70
C LEU A 361 30.10 1.11 22.74
N MET A 362 29.16 0.20 22.89
CA MET A 362 29.28 -1.00 23.71
C MET A 362 29.81 -2.17 22.88
N VAL A 363 30.81 -2.88 23.41
CA VAL A 363 31.41 -4.05 22.76
C VAL A 363 31.38 -5.22 23.73
N ASP A 364 30.75 -6.32 23.31
CA ASP A 364 30.68 -7.56 24.09
C ASP A 364 30.83 -8.79 23.19
N GLU A 365 31.27 -9.90 23.77
CA GLU A 365 31.49 -11.18 23.08
C GLU A 365 30.39 -12.17 23.46
N ILE A 366 29.70 -12.72 22.46
CA ILE A 366 28.69 -13.77 22.63
C ILE A 366 29.26 -15.08 22.11
N HIS A 367 29.37 -16.09 22.97
CA HIS A 367 29.71 -17.44 22.55
C HIS A 367 28.54 -18.09 21.81
N ILE A 368 28.83 -18.62 20.61
CA ILE A 368 27.87 -19.29 19.75
C ILE A 368 28.32 -20.73 19.49
N LYS A 369 27.37 -21.63 19.25
CA LYS A 369 27.71 -22.99 18.84
C LYS A 369 28.34 -22.93 17.44
N PRO A 370 29.54 -23.48 17.21
CA PRO A 370 30.13 -23.51 15.88
C PRO A 370 29.30 -24.43 14.98
N PHE A 371 28.80 -23.91 13.86
CA PHE A 371 28.13 -24.67 12.82
C PHE A 371 28.32 -24.00 11.46
N PHE A 372 28.23 -24.81 10.40
CA PHE A 372 28.03 -24.32 9.04
C PHE A 372 26.64 -24.71 8.58
N ASP A 373 25.98 -23.80 7.88
CA ASP A 373 24.67 -24.04 7.28
C ASP A 373 24.63 -23.43 5.87
N PHE A 374 23.85 -24.01 4.97
CA PHE A 374 23.73 -23.52 3.60
C PHE A 374 22.33 -22.96 3.37
N LYS A 375 22.23 -21.64 3.22
CA LYS A 375 20.95 -20.93 3.06
C LYS A 375 21.01 -19.98 1.87
N GLY A 376 20.08 -20.18 0.92
CA GLY A 376 19.89 -19.25 -0.19
C GLY A 376 21.11 -19.05 -1.09
N GLY A 377 21.93 -20.10 -1.29
CA GLY A 377 23.16 -20.01 -2.08
C GLY A 377 24.41 -19.63 -1.30
N ASN A 378 24.29 -19.31 0.00
CA ASN A 378 25.40 -18.85 0.83
C ASN A 378 25.69 -19.80 2.00
N VAL A 379 26.96 -19.88 2.38
CA VAL A 379 27.41 -20.55 3.61
C VAL A 379 27.28 -19.58 4.78
N VAL A 380 26.51 -19.96 5.79
CA VAL A 380 26.27 -19.21 7.03
C VAL A 380 27.02 -19.90 8.17
N GLY A 381 27.48 -19.10 9.14
CA GLY A 381 28.20 -19.59 10.32
C GLY A 381 29.72 -19.56 10.20
N ALA A 382 30.25 -19.09 9.06
CA ALA A 382 31.67 -18.78 8.92
C ALA A 382 32.09 -17.60 9.82
N SER A 383 33.31 -17.67 10.35
CA SER A 383 34.00 -16.55 10.97
C SER A 383 34.36 -15.47 9.95
N TYR A 384 34.70 -14.26 10.41
CA TYR A 384 35.11 -13.16 9.53
C TYR A 384 36.37 -13.49 8.72
N GLU A 385 37.20 -14.43 9.20
CA GLU A 385 38.38 -14.95 8.52
C GLU A 385 38.01 -15.95 7.40
N GLY A 386 36.78 -16.46 7.38
CA GLY A 386 36.22 -17.32 6.34
C GLY A 386 36.67 -18.79 6.37
N THR A 387 37.67 -19.14 7.19
CA THR A 387 38.28 -20.49 7.19
C THR A 387 37.61 -21.47 8.14
N ALA A 388 37.08 -21.00 9.27
CA ALA A 388 36.51 -21.82 10.33
C ALA A 388 35.10 -21.35 10.72
N ALA A 389 34.31 -22.25 11.31
CA ALA A 389 33.03 -21.92 11.90
C ALA A 389 33.25 -20.98 13.10
N ALA A 390 32.45 -19.91 13.19
CA ALA A 390 32.55 -18.95 14.28
C ALA A 390 32.17 -19.60 15.62
N THR A 391 33.00 -19.39 16.64
CA THR A 391 32.80 -19.87 18.03
C THR A 391 32.28 -18.76 18.94
N SER A 392 32.50 -17.51 18.56
CA SER A 392 31.92 -16.35 19.20
C SER A 392 31.58 -15.26 18.18
N ALA A 393 30.85 -14.25 18.63
CA ALA A 393 30.55 -13.06 17.85
C ALA A 393 30.72 -11.82 18.72
N PHE A 394 31.52 -10.87 18.26
CA PHE A 394 31.60 -9.54 18.86
C PHE A 394 30.40 -8.72 18.38
N VAL A 395 29.62 -8.22 19.33
CA VAL A 395 28.46 -7.38 19.06
C VAL A 395 28.81 -5.94 19.41
N PHE A 396 28.66 -5.07 18.42
CA PHE A 396 28.86 -3.63 18.55
C PHE A 396 27.49 -2.97 18.64
N MET A 397 27.23 -2.30 19.75
CA MET A 397 25.94 -1.70 20.04
C MET A 397 26.13 -0.23 20.41
N ILE A 398 25.31 0.64 19.86
CA ILE A 398 25.29 2.05 20.26
C ILE A 398 24.21 2.25 21.32
N GLN A 399 24.52 3.09 22.30
CA GLN A 399 23.56 3.55 23.29
C GLN A 399 23.59 5.07 23.31
N SER A 400 22.41 5.70 23.17
CA SER A 400 22.31 7.14 23.36
C SER A 400 22.56 7.52 24.81
N ILE A 401 23.26 8.64 25.02
CA ILE A 401 23.49 9.20 26.35
C ILE A 401 22.28 10.04 26.80
N LEU A 402 21.55 10.62 25.85
CA LEU A 402 20.45 11.55 26.10
C LEU A 402 19.06 10.91 25.92
N SER A 403 18.98 9.65 25.51
CA SER A 403 17.72 8.90 25.43
C SER A 403 17.92 7.43 25.80
N SER A 404 16.81 6.69 25.94
CA SER A 404 16.84 5.24 26.17
C SER A 404 17.18 4.45 24.90
N TYR A 405 17.46 5.12 23.78
CA TYR A 405 17.74 4.47 22.51
C TYR A 405 19.01 3.61 22.60
N LYS A 406 18.90 2.36 22.16
CA LYS A 406 19.97 1.39 22.16
C LYS A 406 19.75 0.40 21.02
N ASP A 407 20.79 0.13 20.23
CA ASP A 407 20.65 -0.77 19.08
C ASP A 407 21.97 -1.41 18.66
N VAL A 408 21.87 -2.57 18.02
CA VAL A 408 23.03 -3.27 17.45
C VAL A 408 23.35 -2.67 16.08
N VAL A 409 24.59 -2.19 15.93
CA VAL A 409 25.05 -1.57 14.67
C VAL A 409 25.90 -2.49 13.82
N HIS A 410 26.59 -3.45 14.45
CA HIS A 410 27.42 -4.41 13.74
C HIS A 410 27.60 -5.70 14.55
N ILE A 411 27.69 -6.83 13.85
CA ILE A 411 28.01 -8.13 14.43
C ILE A 411 29.22 -8.69 13.68
N MET A 412 30.26 -9.08 14.41
CA MET A 412 31.49 -9.66 13.85
C MET A 412 31.65 -11.11 14.35
N PRO A 413 31.29 -12.12 13.55
CA PRO A 413 31.53 -13.53 13.87
C PRO A 413 33.04 -13.84 13.86
N VAL A 414 33.55 -14.50 14.89
CA VAL A 414 34.99 -14.79 15.04
C VAL A 414 35.21 -16.24 15.50
N TYR A 415 36.34 -16.83 15.10
CA TYR A 415 36.82 -18.10 15.67
C TYR A 415 37.83 -17.82 16.79
N THR A 416 38.79 -16.94 16.50
CA THR A 416 39.77 -16.39 17.44
C THR A 416 40.03 -14.95 17.06
N ILE A 417 40.23 -14.05 18.02
CA ILE A 417 40.56 -12.65 17.72
C ILE A 417 41.81 -12.21 18.47
N THR A 418 42.68 -11.47 17.79
CA THR A 418 43.83 -10.81 18.40
C THR A 418 43.44 -9.41 18.87
N ALA A 419 44.15 -8.89 19.88
CA ALA A 419 43.90 -7.54 20.37
C ALA A 419 44.12 -6.47 19.28
N ASP A 420 45.08 -6.68 18.38
CA ASP A 420 45.35 -5.79 17.26
C ASP A 420 44.18 -5.75 16.26
N ALA A 421 43.65 -6.92 15.88
CA ALA A 421 42.49 -7.02 14.99
C ALA A 421 41.26 -6.34 15.62
N LEU A 422 41.02 -6.60 16.92
CA LEU A 422 39.92 -5.96 17.64
C LEU A 422 40.08 -4.43 17.72
N HIS A 423 41.29 -3.93 17.99
CA HIS A 423 41.58 -2.49 18.00
C HIS A 423 41.26 -1.83 16.66
N LEU A 424 41.77 -2.41 15.57
CA LEU A 424 41.52 -1.91 14.22
C LEU A 424 40.02 -1.91 13.90
N PHE A 425 39.30 -2.94 14.34
CA PHE A 425 37.86 -3.04 14.11
C PHE A 425 37.05 -2.02 14.93
N ILE A 426 37.34 -1.86 16.23
CA ILE A 426 36.72 -0.83 17.08
C ILE A 426 36.96 0.55 16.45
N LYS A 427 38.20 0.84 16.03
CA LYS A 427 38.54 2.09 15.35
C LYS A 427 37.75 2.29 14.06
N LYS A 428 37.62 1.25 13.23
CA LYS A 428 36.82 1.26 11.99
C LYS A 428 35.34 1.57 12.27
N VAL A 429 34.74 0.95 13.29
CA VAL A 429 33.35 1.20 13.69
C VAL A 429 33.17 2.63 14.18
N ILE A 430 34.07 3.15 15.02
CA ILE A 430 33.98 4.54 15.52
C ILE A 430 34.03 5.54 14.36
N ILE A 431 34.99 5.38 13.44
CA ILE A 431 35.12 6.27 12.28
C ILE A 431 33.87 6.17 11.39
N GLY A 432 33.41 4.95 11.07
CA GLY A 432 32.22 4.76 10.24
C GLY A 432 30.94 5.33 10.85
N LEU A 433 30.77 5.26 12.17
CA LEU A 433 29.64 5.90 12.87
C LEU A 433 29.72 7.43 12.81
N GLU A 434 30.91 8.00 12.95
CA GLU A 434 31.11 9.45 12.84
C GLU A 434 30.90 9.95 11.41
N ASP A 435 31.31 9.19 10.39
CA ASP A 435 31.07 9.51 8.98
C ASP A 435 29.56 9.51 8.63
N ILE A 436 28.76 8.69 9.31
CA ILE A 436 27.29 8.71 9.21
C ILE A 436 26.70 9.97 9.88
N GLY A 437 27.39 10.51 10.89
CA GLY A 437 26.98 11.70 11.66
C GLY A 437 26.64 11.43 13.12
N PHE A 438 26.93 10.23 13.65
CA PHE A 438 26.86 9.99 15.10
C PHE A 438 28.03 10.66 15.82
N SER A 439 27.81 11.06 17.08
CA SER A 439 28.84 11.59 17.96
C SER A 439 29.19 10.52 19.01
N VAL A 440 30.24 9.73 18.73
CA VAL A 440 30.73 8.66 19.61
C VAL A 440 31.58 9.24 20.74
N ILE A 441 31.07 9.20 21.97
CA ILE A 441 31.72 9.84 23.13
C ILE A 441 32.67 8.87 23.85
N GLY A 442 32.36 7.58 23.83
CA GLY A 442 33.18 6.60 24.52
C GLY A 442 32.91 5.16 24.12
N VAL A 443 33.79 4.27 24.55
CA VAL A 443 33.73 2.82 24.34
C VAL A 443 33.53 2.13 25.68
N VAL A 444 32.55 1.23 25.76
CA VAL A 444 32.24 0.41 26.93
C VAL A 444 32.58 -1.04 26.63
N THR A 445 33.45 -1.65 27.42
CA THR A 445 33.79 -3.08 27.28
C THR A 445 33.75 -3.80 28.63
N ASP A 446 33.76 -5.13 28.60
CA ASP A 446 34.11 -5.92 29.78
C ASP A 446 35.59 -5.73 30.18
N ASN A 447 36.00 -6.36 31.28
CA ASN A 447 37.38 -6.31 31.76
C ASN A 447 38.21 -7.52 31.28
N ASN A 448 38.04 -7.98 30.05
CA ASN A 448 38.88 -9.01 29.45
C ASN A 448 40.27 -8.45 29.07
N SER A 449 41.32 -9.28 29.13
CA SER A 449 42.69 -8.91 28.76
C SER A 449 42.81 -8.48 27.30
N ILE A 450 42.07 -9.13 26.39
CA ILE A 450 42.05 -8.78 24.96
C ILE A 450 41.48 -7.36 24.78
N ASN A 451 40.35 -7.06 25.41
CA ASN A 451 39.70 -5.75 25.35
C ASN A 451 40.58 -4.65 25.93
N ARG A 452 41.21 -4.89 27.10
CA ARG A 452 42.18 -3.94 27.67
C ARG A 452 43.36 -3.68 26.74
N LYS A 453 43.91 -4.74 26.13
CA LYS A 453 45.04 -4.60 25.20
C LYS A 453 44.63 -3.84 23.93
N ALA A 454 43.47 -4.15 23.36
CA ALA A 454 42.92 -3.45 22.19
C ALA A 454 42.66 -1.96 22.49
N MET A 455 42.18 -1.62 23.68
CA MET A 455 41.98 -0.23 24.08
C MET A 455 43.29 0.51 24.37
N SER A 456 44.30 -0.16 24.94
CA SER A 456 45.61 0.46 25.18
C SER A 456 46.30 0.95 23.90
N MET A 457 45.99 0.33 22.75
CA MET A 457 46.53 0.67 21.43
C MET A 457 45.98 1.98 20.86
N PHE A 458 44.97 2.61 21.48
CA PHE A 458 44.57 3.99 21.14
C PHE A 458 45.57 5.04 21.63
N SER A 459 46.52 4.68 22.51
CA SER A 459 47.67 5.52 22.87
C SER A 459 48.94 5.06 22.16
N VAL A 460 49.83 6.01 21.88
CA VAL A 460 51.17 5.74 21.35
C VAL A 460 52.18 6.33 22.35
N PRO A 461 53.00 5.52 23.04
CA PRO A 461 53.02 4.05 23.05
C PRO A 461 51.77 3.42 23.70
N PRO A 462 51.50 2.12 23.47
CA PRO A 462 50.33 1.45 24.04
C PRO A 462 50.32 1.52 25.57
N ASN A 463 49.35 2.24 26.11
CA ASN A 463 49.15 2.39 27.54
C ASN A 463 47.65 2.45 27.83
N LEU A 464 47.22 1.72 28.86
CA LEU A 464 45.82 1.66 29.23
C LEU A 464 45.45 2.90 30.04
N ASN A 465 44.72 3.81 29.40
CA ASN A 465 44.17 5.01 30.02
C ASN A 465 42.63 4.97 30.00
N ILE A 466 42.01 5.88 30.75
CA ILE A 466 40.55 6.07 30.76
C ILE A 466 40.12 7.07 29.67
N VAL A 467 41.05 7.91 29.21
CA VAL A 467 40.80 8.92 28.18
C VAL A 467 41.82 8.74 27.07
N PHE A 468 41.33 8.68 25.85
CA PHE A 468 42.13 8.56 24.63
C PHE A 468 41.85 9.72 23.68
N PRO A 469 42.80 10.07 22.78
CA PRO A 469 42.49 10.97 21.68
C PRO A 469 41.46 10.32 20.74
N HIS A 470 40.42 11.07 20.35
CA HIS A 470 39.40 10.55 19.44
C HIS A 470 40.00 10.16 18.07
N PRO A 471 39.63 9.01 17.47
CA PRO A 471 40.26 8.54 16.23
C PRO A 471 39.85 9.34 14.98
N ASN A 472 38.64 9.93 14.97
CA ASN A 472 38.20 10.83 13.90
C ASN A 472 38.58 12.27 14.24
N GLN A 473 39.84 12.64 14.03
CA GLN A 473 40.34 14.01 14.21
C GLN A 473 40.45 14.71 12.86
N VAL A 474 39.67 15.78 12.67
CA VAL A 474 39.93 16.74 11.60
C VAL A 474 41.10 17.62 12.05
N ILE A 475 42.23 17.51 11.35
CA ILE A 475 43.38 18.40 11.55
C ILE A 475 43.02 19.76 10.93
N SER A 476 42.33 20.62 11.68
CA SER A 476 42.24 22.04 11.33
C SER A 476 43.45 22.77 11.94
N ASN A 477 44.19 23.52 11.12
CA ASN A 477 45.46 24.18 11.43
C ASN A 477 45.38 25.33 12.46
N SER A 478 44.41 25.34 13.36
CA SER A 478 44.27 26.35 14.41
C SER A 478 43.67 25.73 15.67
N CYS A 479 44.48 25.71 16.75
CA CYS A 479 44.14 25.37 18.13
C CYS A 479 43.57 23.97 18.43
N ARG A 480 44.40 23.14 19.09
CA ARG A 480 44.09 21.83 19.68
C ARG A 480 42.83 21.88 20.58
N ASN A 481 41.68 21.48 20.06
CA ASN A 481 40.66 20.81 20.87
C ASN A 481 40.60 19.35 20.40
N VAL A 482 41.50 18.53 20.95
CA VAL A 482 41.46 17.08 20.74
C VAL A 482 40.22 16.57 21.46
N ARG A 483 39.19 16.19 20.71
CA ARG A 483 38.00 15.57 21.28
C ARG A 483 38.42 14.31 22.05
N PRO A 484 38.01 14.14 23.31
CA PRO A 484 38.32 12.94 24.07
C PRO A 484 37.43 11.78 23.65
N LEU A 485 37.99 10.57 23.69
CA LEU A 485 37.27 9.31 23.66
C LEU A 485 37.39 8.65 25.05
N PHE A 486 36.28 8.48 25.74
CA PHE A 486 36.27 7.88 27.07
C PHE A 486 36.24 6.35 26.99
N TYR A 487 37.06 5.67 27.77
CA TYR A 487 37.01 4.23 27.93
C TYR A 487 36.39 3.86 29.27
N ILE A 488 35.30 3.10 29.21
CA ILE A 488 34.54 2.69 30.38
C ILE A 488 34.58 1.17 30.46
N ILE A 489 35.03 0.66 31.60
CA ILE A 489 34.92 -0.77 31.91
C ILE A 489 33.57 -0.99 32.58
N ASP A 490 32.84 -2.02 32.19
CA ASP A 490 31.53 -2.32 32.79
C ASP A 490 31.65 -2.43 34.33
N PRO A 491 31.02 -1.50 35.08
CA PRO A 491 31.11 -1.47 36.54
C PRO A 491 30.50 -2.73 37.19
N VAL A 492 29.54 -3.37 36.53
CA VAL A 492 28.93 -4.62 36.99
C VAL A 492 29.95 -5.76 36.94
N HIS A 493 30.79 -5.80 35.90
CA HIS A 493 31.89 -6.76 35.81
C HIS A 493 32.96 -6.49 36.87
N ILE A 494 33.29 -5.21 37.11
CA ILE A 494 34.22 -4.82 38.18
C ILE A 494 33.72 -5.33 39.54
N LEU A 495 32.46 -5.09 39.90
CA LEU A 495 31.89 -5.56 41.18
C LEU A 495 31.92 -7.08 41.31
N LYS A 496 31.58 -7.81 40.23
CA LYS A 496 31.69 -9.28 40.21
C LYS A 496 33.13 -9.72 40.45
N CYS A 497 34.11 -9.10 39.80
CA CYS A 497 35.53 -9.41 39.95
C CYS A 497 36.02 -9.13 41.37
N ILE A 498 35.69 -7.97 41.96
CA ILE A 498 36.06 -7.65 43.35
C ILE A 498 35.49 -8.72 44.30
N ARG A 499 34.19 -9.03 44.19
CA ARG A 499 33.56 -10.08 44.99
C ARG A 499 34.21 -11.44 44.80
N ASN A 500 34.45 -11.86 43.56
CA ASN A 500 35.04 -13.17 43.26
C ASN A 500 36.48 -13.28 43.79
N ASN A 501 37.27 -12.22 43.66
CA ASN A 501 38.62 -12.15 44.23
C ASN A 501 38.58 -12.23 45.75
N TRP A 502 37.62 -11.54 46.39
CA TRP A 502 37.45 -11.59 47.84
C TRP A 502 37.01 -12.97 48.34
N VAL A 503 36.13 -13.66 47.61
CA VAL A 503 35.67 -15.03 47.92
C VAL A 503 36.78 -16.07 47.73
N ASN A 504 37.58 -15.96 46.66
CA ASN A 504 38.59 -16.96 46.28
C ASN A 504 39.95 -16.75 46.98
N GLN A 505 40.03 -15.91 48.02
CA GLN A 505 41.25 -15.74 48.80
C GLN A 505 41.68 -17.09 49.39
N ARG A 506 42.83 -17.61 48.95
CA ARG A 506 43.30 -18.98 49.28
C ARG A 506 43.61 -19.18 50.76
N ASN A 507 43.99 -18.12 51.47
CA ASN A 507 44.23 -18.15 52.91
C ASN A 507 43.09 -17.44 53.65
N HIS A 508 42.37 -18.15 54.51
CA HIS A 508 41.30 -17.57 55.34
C HIS A 508 41.75 -16.42 56.26
N ASN A 509 43.06 -16.29 56.48
CA ASN A 509 43.69 -15.24 57.30
C ASN A 509 44.21 -14.05 56.47
N LEU A 510 44.20 -14.12 55.14
CA LEU A 510 44.55 -12.98 54.29
C LEU A 510 43.28 -12.15 54.03
N CYS A 511 43.37 -10.86 54.33
CA CYS A 511 42.31 -9.90 54.08
C CYS A 511 42.45 -9.32 52.67
N MET A 512 41.33 -8.85 52.10
CA MET A 512 41.40 -7.88 51.02
C MET A 512 41.98 -6.59 51.58
N HIS A 513 43.10 -6.14 51.03
CA HIS A 513 43.69 -4.85 51.36
C HIS A 513 43.10 -3.77 50.46
N TYR A 514 42.73 -2.64 51.04
CA TYR A 514 42.17 -1.49 50.32
C TYR A 514 42.67 -0.19 50.95
N PRO A 515 42.85 0.89 50.18
CA PRO A 515 43.34 2.15 50.71
C PRO A 515 42.34 2.76 51.69
N ASP A 516 42.86 3.45 52.72
CA ASP A 516 42.00 4.26 53.58
C ASP A 516 41.52 5.52 52.86
N TYR A 517 40.32 5.43 52.28
CA TYR A 517 39.74 6.49 51.45
C TYR A 517 39.64 7.85 52.17
N LYS A 518 39.58 7.92 53.51
CA LYS A 518 39.55 9.21 54.22
C LYS A 518 40.89 9.93 54.15
N THR A 519 41.97 9.21 54.43
CA THR A 519 43.33 9.74 54.43
C THR A 519 43.84 9.93 52.99
N THR A 520 43.49 9.02 52.08
CA THR A 520 43.91 9.09 50.67
C THR A 520 43.37 10.33 49.94
N THR A 521 42.16 10.81 50.25
CA THR A 521 41.63 12.06 49.65
C THR A 521 42.42 13.29 50.09
N GLU A 522 42.89 13.33 51.35
CA GLU A 522 43.75 14.41 51.86
C GLU A 522 45.16 14.36 51.23
N TYR A 523 45.68 13.17 50.93
CA TYR A 523 46.95 13.00 50.20
C TYR A 523 46.83 13.47 48.73
N LEU A 524 45.78 13.05 48.02
CA LEU A 524 45.56 13.43 46.62
C LEU A 524 45.32 14.94 46.44
N GLN A 525 44.79 15.63 47.46
CA GLN A 525 44.63 17.09 47.44
C GLN A 525 45.94 17.84 47.69
N LYS A 526 46.88 17.28 48.45
CA LYS A 526 48.21 17.89 48.69
C LYS A 526 49.10 17.84 47.45
N ASP A 527 49.08 16.76 46.68
CA ASP A 527 49.88 16.62 45.46
C ASP A 527 49.44 17.58 44.32
N ILE A 528 48.20 18.09 44.36
CA ILE A 528 47.70 19.07 43.38
C ILE A 528 48.19 20.49 43.71
N GLN A 529 48.63 20.78 44.94
CA GLN A 529 48.98 22.14 45.40
C GLN A 529 50.47 22.48 45.36
N THR A 530 51.36 21.56 45.01
CA THR A 530 52.81 21.85 44.89
C THR A 530 53.32 21.61 43.46
N PRO A 531 53.42 22.66 42.63
CA PRO A 531 54.28 22.62 41.44
C PRO A 531 55.74 22.60 41.90
N SER A 532 56.50 21.68 41.34
CA SER A 532 57.93 21.47 41.54
C SER A 532 58.78 22.73 41.29
N THR A 533 59.43 23.25 42.34
CA THR A 533 60.68 24.02 42.20
C THR A 533 61.62 23.68 43.36
N SER A 534 62.54 22.75 43.13
CA SER A 534 63.97 22.86 43.45
C SER A 534 64.63 21.50 43.24
N ASN A 535 65.56 21.47 42.29
CA ASN A 535 66.55 20.41 42.16
C ASN A 535 67.44 20.43 43.39
N ASP A 536 67.46 19.35 44.16
CA ASP A 536 68.68 18.93 44.84
C ASP A 536 68.69 17.40 44.99
N SER A 537 69.73 16.83 44.39
CA SER A 537 70.02 15.41 44.33
C SER A 537 70.78 15.00 45.59
N SER A 538 70.08 14.46 46.57
CA SER A 538 70.55 13.42 47.49
C SER A 538 69.51 13.25 48.59
N ASP A 539 68.56 12.33 48.41
CA ASP A 539 68.09 11.53 49.54
C ASP A 539 67.24 10.34 49.09
N GLN A 540 67.40 9.28 49.86
CA GLN A 540 67.03 7.91 49.57
C GLN A 540 65.52 7.71 49.45
N ASN A 541 65.15 6.78 48.56
CA ASN A 541 63.85 6.11 48.44
C ASN A 541 63.03 6.04 49.75
N GLN A 542 62.17 7.03 49.99
CA GLN A 542 60.99 6.87 50.82
C GLN A 542 59.77 6.84 49.91
N GLN A 543 59.43 5.65 49.40
CA GLN A 543 58.08 5.39 48.89
C GLN A 543 57.11 5.63 50.06
N GLN A 544 56.44 6.77 50.06
CA GLN A 544 55.39 7.09 51.04
C GLN A 544 54.27 6.05 50.92
N GLN A 545 54.17 5.15 51.90
CA GLN A 545 53.19 4.06 51.90
C GLN A 545 51.81 4.60 52.22
N VAL A 546 50.87 4.48 51.27
CA VAL A 546 49.45 4.78 51.50
C VAL A 546 48.92 3.83 52.59
N PRO A 547 48.27 4.33 53.66
CA PRO A 547 47.73 3.48 54.71
C PRO A 547 46.66 2.53 54.14
N LEU A 548 46.91 1.22 54.23
CA LEU A 548 46.00 0.17 53.77
C LEU A 548 45.17 -0.39 54.93
N LYS A 549 43.84 -0.45 54.74
CA LYS A 549 42.92 -1.20 55.59
C LYS A 549 42.73 -2.62 55.06
N SER A 550 42.17 -3.48 55.90
CA SER A 550 42.01 -4.91 55.59
C SER A 550 40.59 -5.38 55.90
N ALA A 551 40.01 -6.22 55.03
CA ALA A 551 38.69 -6.84 55.22
C ALA A 551 38.70 -8.34 54.89
N SER A 552 38.18 -9.17 55.80
CA SER A 552 38.09 -10.62 55.61
C SER A 552 36.66 -11.03 55.21
N PHE A 553 36.54 -11.82 54.14
CA PHE A 553 35.26 -12.37 53.71
C PHE A 553 34.67 -13.36 54.74
N HIS A 554 35.54 -13.97 55.57
CA HIS A 554 35.12 -14.88 56.64
C HIS A 554 34.21 -14.19 57.67
N ILE A 555 34.41 -12.89 57.91
CA ILE A 555 33.58 -12.10 58.83
C ILE A 555 32.13 -12.07 58.35
N LEU A 556 31.90 -11.96 57.03
CA LEU A 556 30.55 -11.99 56.46
C LEU A 556 29.89 -13.35 56.61
N ARG A 557 30.65 -14.44 56.44
CA ARG A 557 30.17 -15.81 56.70
C ARG A 557 29.77 -16.00 58.16
N ARG A 558 30.59 -15.52 59.09
CA ARG A 558 30.31 -15.56 60.53
C ARG A 558 29.10 -14.73 60.92
N LEU A 559 28.95 -13.54 60.37
CA LEU A 559 27.78 -12.70 60.58
C LEU A 559 26.50 -13.47 60.22
N HIS A 560 26.47 -14.07 59.03
CA HIS A 560 25.33 -14.87 58.58
C HIS A 560 25.10 -16.13 59.44
N GLU A 561 26.16 -16.80 59.93
CA GLU A 561 26.03 -17.94 60.86
C GLU A 561 25.41 -17.54 62.20
N ILE A 562 25.84 -16.41 62.79
CA ILE A 562 25.31 -15.92 64.07
C ILE A 562 23.84 -15.56 63.95
N GLU A 563 23.46 -14.92 62.84
CA GLU A 563 22.07 -14.52 62.59
C GLU A 563 21.21 -15.64 62.01
N LYS A 564 21.77 -16.82 61.72
CA LYS A 564 21.08 -17.89 60.97
C LYS A 564 19.73 -18.27 61.61
N ASN A 565 19.72 -18.40 62.93
CA ASN A 565 18.57 -18.83 63.73
C ASN A 565 17.77 -17.65 64.33
N SER A 566 18.15 -16.40 64.04
CA SER A 566 17.39 -15.24 64.48
C SER A 566 16.22 -14.96 63.54
N PHE A 567 15.05 -14.65 64.10
CA PHE A 567 13.87 -14.24 63.32
C PHE A 567 14.06 -12.82 62.74
N VAL A 568 14.71 -11.93 63.48
CA VAL A 568 15.06 -10.58 63.04
C VAL A 568 16.56 -10.51 62.78
N LYS A 569 16.95 -10.22 61.54
CA LYS A 569 18.36 -10.20 61.10
C LYS A 569 18.77 -8.79 60.70
N TYR A 570 19.92 -8.32 61.16
CA TYR A 570 20.52 -7.07 60.70
C TYR A 570 21.03 -7.21 59.26
N SER A 571 21.49 -8.40 58.85
CA SER A 571 21.93 -8.71 57.48
C SER A 571 20.90 -9.53 56.69
N TYR A 572 19.61 -9.16 56.75
CA TYR A 572 18.51 -9.92 56.13
C TYR A 572 18.66 -10.17 54.62
N SER A 573 19.33 -9.29 53.89
CA SER A 573 19.57 -9.42 52.45
C SER A 573 20.66 -10.45 52.11
N LEU A 574 21.52 -10.82 53.07
CA LEU A 574 22.68 -11.65 52.83
C LEU A 574 22.26 -13.12 52.82
N SER A 575 22.29 -13.74 51.65
CA SER A 575 21.94 -15.16 51.52
C SER A 575 23.17 -16.07 51.60
N TYR A 576 22.95 -17.34 51.94
CA TYR A 576 23.99 -18.37 51.88
C TYR A 576 24.64 -18.45 50.48
N LYS A 577 23.85 -18.31 49.41
CA LYS A 577 24.33 -18.33 48.01
C LYS A 577 25.28 -17.18 47.70
N ALA A 578 25.09 -16.01 48.29
CA ALA A 578 26.00 -14.87 48.11
C ALA A 578 27.37 -15.12 48.77
N LEU A 579 27.40 -15.89 49.85
CA LEU A 579 28.59 -16.21 50.63
C LEU A 579 29.35 -17.46 50.14
N HIS A 580 28.62 -18.39 49.52
CA HIS A 580 29.12 -19.64 48.97
C HIS A 580 28.65 -19.84 47.52
N PRO A 581 29.00 -18.92 46.59
CA PRO A 581 28.53 -19.01 45.22
C PRO A 581 29.20 -20.17 44.48
N THR A 582 28.39 -20.97 43.78
CA THR A 582 28.87 -21.92 42.77
C THR A 582 29.51 -21.19 41.57
N SER A 583 30.19 -21.92 40.68
CA SER A 583 30.82 -21.35 39.49
C SER A 583 29.83 -20.57 38.60
N LEU A 584 28.58 -21.03 38.48
CA LEU A 584 27.53 -20.33 37.73
C LEU A 584 27.03 -19.08 38.49
N GLU A 585 26.83 -19.19 39.79
CA GLU A 585 26.36 -18.09 40.65
C GLU A 585 27.40 -16.95 40.80
N LYS A 586 28.68 -17.22 40.52
CA LYS A 586 29.74 -16.18 40.42
C LYS A 586 29.51 -15.18 39.29
N GLN A 587 28.66 -15.49 38.31
CA GLN A 587 28.26 -14.55 37.26
C GLN A 587 27.03 -13.71 37.65
N ASN A 588 26.30 -14.10 38.70
CA ASN A 588 25.09 -13.41 39.13
C ASN A 588 25.42 -12.12 39.90
N VAL A 589 24.99 -10.99 39.33
CA VAL A 589 25.20 -9.64 39.87
C VAL A 589 24.39 -9.40 41.15
N LYS A 590 23.16 -9.93 41.22
CA LYS A 590 22.29 -9.76 42.40
C LYS A 590 22.95 -10.34 43.65
N LEU A 591 23.64 -11.46 43.53
CA LEU A 591 24.41 -12.06 44.63
C LEU A 591 25.63 -11.23 45.03
N ALA A 592 26.29 -10.57 44.06
CA ALA A 592 27.37 -9.64 44.38
C ALA A 592 26.84 -8.39 45.12
N LEU A 593 25.69 -7.86 44.74
CA LEU A 593 25.05 -6.73 45.41
C LEU A 593 24.57 -7.06 46.84
N GLN A 594 24.25 -8.32 47.14
CA GLN A 594 23.98 -8.74 48.52
C GLN A 594 25.21 -8.60 49.43
N VAL A 595 26.42 -8.75 48.88
CA VAL A 595 27.69 -8.56 49.59
C VAL A 595 28.00 -7.07 49.73
N PHE A 596 27.78 -6.29 48.67
CA PHE A 596 28.01 -4.84 48.66
C PHE A 596 26.70 -4.08 48.92
N ASN A 597 26.16 -4.25 50.13
CA ASN A 597 24.90 -3.62 50.54
C ASN A 597 25.13 -2.56 51.64
N GLU A 598 24.33 -1.48 51.63
CA GLU A 598 24.37 -0.37 52.59
C GLU A 598 24.06 -0.79 54.04
N TYR A 599 23.24 -1.83 54.24
CA TYR A 599 22.87 -2.31 55.58
C TYR A 599 23.97 -3.16 56.22
N LEU A 600 24.84 -3.77 55.42
CA LEU A 600 25.85 -4.72 55.90
C LEU A 600 26.91 -4.07 56.80
N PRO A 601 27.45 -2.86 56.50
CA PRO A 601 28.29 -2.11 57.43
C PRO A 601 27.63 -1.81 58.78
N SER A 602 26.32 -1.56 58.81
CA SER A 602 25.57 -1.30 60.04
C SER A 602 25.40 -2.58 60.87
N ALA A 603 25.08 -3.71 60.21
CA ALA A 603 25.07 -5.02 60.84
C ALA A 603 26.44 -5.39 61.44
N LEU A 604 27.52 -5.16 60.69
CA LEU A 604 28.89 -5.40 61.15
C LEU A 604 29.28 -4.49 62.31
N ARG A 605 28.86 -3.23 62.35
CA ARG A 605 29.11 -2.34 63.49
C ARG A 605 28.39 -2.81 64.76
N LYS A 606 27.16 -3.33 64.63
CA LYS A 606 26.36 -3.79 65.76
C LYS A 606 26.83 -5.14 66.30
N LEU A 607 27.08 -6.10 65.42
CA LEU A 607 27.44 -7.47 65.77
C LEU A 607 28.95 -7.74 65.76
N GLY A 608 29.76 -6.81 65.27
CA GLY A 608 31.22 -6.96 65.13
C GLY A 608 31.93 -7.29 66.43
N LYS A 609 31.53 -6.68 67.55
CA LYS A 609 32.08 -6.99 68.89
C LYS A 609 31.83 -8.45 69.28
N TYR A 610 30.63 -8.96 69.00
CA TYR A 610 30.26 -10.36 69.26
C TYR A 610 31.01 -11.34 68.34
N ILE A 611 31.16 -10.98 67.06
CA ILE A 611 31.95 -11.76 66.09
C ILE A 611 33.41 -11.87 66.56
N LEU A 612 34.04 -10.76 66.95
CA LEU A 612 35.42 -10.74 67.43
C LEU A 612 35.60 -11.56 68.71
N TYR A 613 34.69 -11.42 69.67
CA TYR A 613 34.70 -12.22 70.89
C TYR A 613 34.63 -13.73 70.60
N HIS A 614 33.73 -14.16 69.69
CA HIS A 614 33.64 -15.56 69.28
C HIS A 614 34.89 -16.07 68.57
N ILE A 615 35.55 -15.23 67.75
CA ILE A 615 36.81 -15.59 67.07
C ILE A 615 37.93 -15.77 68.11
N MET A 616 38.04 -14.88 69.09
CA MET A 616 39.08 -14.95 70.14
C MET A 616 38.90 -16.16 71.05
N LYS A 617 37.65 -16.47 71.47
CA LYS A 617 37.34 -17.65 72.29
C LYS A 617 37.65 -18.97 71.57
N LYS A 618 37.37 -19.06 70.27
CA LYS A 618 37.72 -20.25 69.46
C LYS A 618 39.23 -20.45 69.33
N ARG A 619 40.03 -19.38 69.26
CA ARG A 619 41.50 -19.50 69.20
C ARG A 619 42.08 -19.98 70.53
N GLN A 620 41.53 -19.57 71.67
CA GLN A 620 41.99 -20.03 72.99
C GLN A 620 41.79 -21.55 73.20
N ASN A 621 40.70 -22.12 72.70
CA ASN A 621 40.43 -23.56 72.79
C ASN A 621 41.22 -24.45 71.80
N ILE A 622 42.04 -23.87 70.90
CA ILE A 622 42.88 -24.62 69.95
C ILE A 622 44.33 -24.72 70.44
N PHE A 623 44.71 -23.92 71.43
CA PHE A 623 46.03 -23.93 72.07
C PHE A 623 46.02 -24.53 73.49
N SER A 624 44.88 -25.07 73.91
CA SER A 624 44.69 -25.95 75.07
C SER A 624 44.48 -27.37 74.58
#